data_AF-A0A7V0WN24-F1
#
_entry.id   AF-A0A7V0WN24-F1
#
_cell.length_a   1.000
_cell.length_b   1.000
_cell.length_c   1.000
_cell.angle_alpha   90.00
_cell.angle_beta   90.00
_cell.angle_gamma   90.00
#
_symmetry.space_group_name_H-M   'P 1'
#
loop_
_entity.id
_entity.type
_entity.pdbx_description
1 polymer ?
#
loop_
_entity_poly.entity_id
_entity_poly.type
_entity_poly.pdbx_seq_one_letter_code
_entity_poly.pdbx_strand_id
1 'polypeptide(L)'
;MSPEPKQPGTATQGGEHPALRLLLDLGPLILFFTVNAYYGIFVATAVFMVAILAALAASRILTGKFAKMPLITAIFVLVFGGLTIYLQDETFIKIKPTIIYFLFAGLLLGGLAVNRVFLKSVMGELFQLHDGGWRLLTYRWAGFFVALAILNEVVW
;
A
#
# COMPACT_ATOMS: atom_id res chain seq x y z
N MET A 1 6.50 15.56 -45.99
CA MET A 1 6.70 16.06 -44.62
C MET A 1 5.32 16.17 -44.00
N SER A 2 4.81 15.06 -43.47
CA SER A 2 3.44 15.00 -42.93
C SER A 2 3.41 15.72 -41.58
N PRO A 3 2.48 16.65 -41.34
CA PRO A 3 2.38 17.33 -40.05
C PRO A 3 1.95 16.32 -38.97
N GLU A 4 2.74 16.26 -37.90
CA GLU A 4 2.47 15.47 -36.71
C GLU A 4 1.09 15.87 -36.11
N PRO A 5 0.22 14.91 -35.75
CA PRO A 5 -1.01 15.22 -35.04
C PRO A 5 -0.66 15.67 -33.62
N LYS A 6 -0.83 16.97 -33.39
CA LYS A 6 -0.72 17.64 -32.09
C LYS A 6 -1.58 16.92 -31.05
N GLN A 7 -0.93 16.27 -30.09
CA GLN A 7 -1.59 15.60 -28.95
C GLN A 7 -2.60 16.55 -28.30
N PRO A 8 -3.90 16.21 -28.28
CA PRO A 8 -4.89 17.08 -27.66
C PRO A 8 -4.76 16.96 -26.13
N GLY A 9 -4.23 18.03 -25.53
CA GLY A 9 -4.63 18.58 -24.24
C GLY A 9 -4.68 17.61 -23.08
N THR A 10 -3.69 17.72 -22.19
CA THR A 10 -3.85 17.55 -20.74
C THR A 10 -5.24 17.98 -20.32
N ALA A 11 -6.12 16.99 -20.11
CA ALA A 11 -7.46 17.21 -19.61
C ALA A 11 -7.30 17.84 -18.23
N THR A 12 -7.56 19.15 -18.19
CA THR A 12 -7.69 20.02 -17.03
C THR A 12 -8.46 19.28 -15.93
N GLN A 13 -7.73 18.73 -14.95
CA GLN A 13 -8.34 18.33 -13.69
C GLN A 13 -8.68 19.61 -12.94
N GLY A 14 -9.98 19.85 -12.79
CA GLY A 14 -10.51 21.05 -12.18
C GLY A 14 -9.93 21.33 -10.79
N GLY A 15 -9.54 22.58 -10.57
CA GLY A 15 -9.87 23.33 -9.35
C GLY A 15 -9.43 22.78 -7.99
N GLU A 16 -8.38 21.96 -7.88
CA GLU A 16 -7.80 21.63 -6.58
C GLU A 16 -6.38 22.20 -6.49
N HIS A 17 -6.15 23.04 -5.48
CA HIS A 17 -4.85 23.64 -5.22
C HIS A 17 -3.77 22.54 -5.18
N PRO A 18 -2.81 22.50 -6.11
CA PRO A 18 -1.76 21.47 -6.16
C PRO A 18 -1.01 21.35 -4.83
N ALA A 19 -0.85 22.49 -4.15
CA ALA A 19 -0.27 22.58 -2.81
C ALA A 19 -1.06 21.79 -1.75
N LEU A 20 -2.38 21.71 -1.85
CA LEU A 20 -3.23 21.02 -0.88
C LEU A 20 -3.16 19.50 -1.03
N ARG A 21 -3.10 19.00 -2.27
CA ARG A 21 -2.83 17.58 -2.53
C ARG A 21 -1.42 17.20 -2.05
N LEU A 22 -0.43 18.03 -2.36
CA LEU A 22 0.94 17.85 -1.87
C LEU A 22 0.99 17.83 -0.33
N LEU A 23 0.26 18.71 0.34
CA LEU A 23 0.19 18.76 1.79
C LEU A 23 -0.51 17.53 2.38
N LEU A 24 -1.55 17.01 1.74
CA LEU A 24 -2.22 15.77 2.15
C LEU A 24 -1.33 14.54 1.94
N ASP A 25 -0.50 14.52 0.90
CA ASP A 25 0.42 13.42 0.60
C ASP A 25 1.70 13.46 1.46
N LEU A 26 2.29 14.64 1.67
CA LEU A 26 3.52 14.80 2.47
C LEU A 26 3.25 15.04 3.96
N GLY A 27 2.07 15.51 4.34
CA GLY A 27 1.74 15.86 5.73
C GLY A 27 1.98 14.70 6.70
N PRO A 28 1.42 13.50 6.45
CA PRO A 28 1.69 12.33 7.28
C PRO A 28 3.18 11.97 7.32
N LEU A 29 3.88 12.08 6.20
CA LEU A 29 5.29 11.72 6.11
C LEU A 29 6.19 12.65 6.94
N ILE A 30 5.96 13.97 6.85
CA ILE A 30 6.69 14.97 7.65
C ILE A 30 6.41 14.74 9.14
N LEU A 31 5.16 14.47 9.50
CA LEU A 31 4.76 14.17 10.86
C LEU A 31 5.48 12.93 11.40
N PHE A 32 5.57 11.87 10.60
CA PHE A 32 6.30 10.65 10.94
C PHE A 32 7.76 10.93 11.24
N PHE A 33 8.49 11.60 10.35
CA PHE A 33 9.91 11.88 10.54
C PHE A 33 10.15 12.78 11.76
N THR A 34 9.28 13.77 11.97
CA THR A 34 9.38 14.67 13.13
C THR A 34 9.18 13.91 14.42
N VAL A 35 8.12 13.10 14.54
CA VAL A 35 7.85 12.33 15.76
C VAL A 35 8.92 11.26 15.99
N ASN A 36 9.39 10.60 14.93
CA ASN A 36 10.45 9.59 15.02
C ASN A 36 11.75 10.16 15.60
N ALA A 37 12.10 11.40 15.25
CA ALA A 37 13.32 12.04 15.73
C ALA A 37 13.31 12.28 17.25
N TYR A 38 12.13 12.49 17.86
CA TYR A 38 12.02 12.84 19.29
C TYR A 38 11.47 11.69 20.17
N TYR A 39 10.59 10.87 19.63
CA TYR A 39 9.82 9.86 20.39
C TYR A 39 10.05 8.43 19.91
N GLY A 40 10.91 8.25 18.90
CA GLY A 40 11.24 6.94 18.33
C GLY A 40 10.19 6.36 17.38
N ILE A 41 10.53 5.22 16.81
CA ILE A 41 9.83 4.64 15.65
C ILE A 41 8.42 4.14 15.96
N PHE A 42 8.16 3.68 17.19
CA PHE A 42 6.86 3.13 17.58
C PHE A 42 5.80 4.23 17.68
N VAL A 43 6.12 5.31 18.40
CA VAL A 43 5.23 6.48 18.52
C VAL A 43 5.04 7.15 17.16
N ALA A 44 6.11 7.25 16.36
CA ALA A 44 6.04 7.80 15.00
C ALA A 44 5.09 7.00 14.11
N THR A 45 5.20 5.67 14.13
CA THR A 45 4.33 4.77 13.36
C THR A 45 2.87 4.92 13.77
N ALA A 46 2.59 5.01 15.08
CA ALA A 46 1.23 5.23 15.59
C ALA A 46 0.63 6.53 15.06
N VAL A 47 1.40 7.62 15.19
CA VAL A 47 0.98 8.96 14.75
C VAL A 47 0.82 9.03 13.23
N PHE A 48 1.70 8.37 12.47
CA PHE A 48 1.62 8.27 11.02
C PHE A 48 0.36 7.55 10.54
N MET A 49 -0.01 6.43 11.18
CA MET A 49 -1.25 5.71 10.85
C MET A 49 -2.48 6.60 11.04
N VAL A 50 -2.56 7.32 12.16
CA VAL A 50 -3.65 8.26 12.44
C VAL A 50 -3.65 9.41 11.41
N ALA A 51 -2.48 9.94 11.07
CA ALA A 51 -2.34 11.03 10.10
C ALA A 51 -2.76 10.62 8.68
N ILE A 52 -2.40 9.42 8.23
CA ILE A 52 -2.85 8.90 6.92
C ILE A 52 -4.37 8.72 6.90
N LEU A 53 -4.97 8.18 7.96
CA LEU A 53 -6.41 8.05 8.07
C LEU A 53 -7.10 9.42 8.02
N ALA A 54 -6.56 10.40 8.73
CA ALA A 54 -7.06 11.77 8.71
C ALA A 54 -6.90 12.42 7.33
N ALA A 55 -5.76 12.24 6.67
CA ALA A 55 -5.51 12.75 5.32
C ALA A 55 -6.45 12.12 4.29
N LEU A 56 -6.71 10.81 4.39
CA LEU A 56 -7.66 10.11 3.52
C LEU A 56 -9.10 10.58 3.75
N ALA A 57 -9.50 10.80 5.02
CA ALA A 57 -10.80 11.35 5.37
C ALA A 57 -10.96 12.79 4.85
N ALA A 58 -9.95 13.64 5.04
CA ALA A 58 -9.92 15.01 4.54
C ALA A 58 -9.97 15.05 3.01
N SER A 59 -9.19 14.21 2.33
CA SER A 59 -9.23 14.07 0.86
C SER A 59 -10.62 13.63 0.37
N ARG A 60 -11.29 12.74 1.11
CA ARG A 60 -12.66 12.34 0.77
C ARG A 60 -13.64 13.52 0.87
N ILE A 61 -13.55 14.32 1.92
CA ILE A 61 -14.44 15.46 2.16
C ILE A 61 -14.22 16.55 1.11
N LEU A 62 -12.96 16.81 0.73
CA LEU A 62 -12.62 17.87 -0.22
C LEU A 62 -12.86 17.50 -1.69
N THR A 63 -12.42 16.30 -2.08
CA THR A 63 -12.42 15.88 -3.49
C THR A 63 -13.63 15.01 -3.85
N GLY A 64 -14.40 14.55 -2.86
CA GLY A 64 -15.62 13.74 -3.03
C GLY A 64 -15.39 12.34 -3.61
N LYS A 65 -14.14 11.96 -3.92
CA LYS A 65 -13.78 10.68 -4.53
C LYS A 65 -12.68 10.02 -3.71
N PHE A 66 -12.83 8.71 -3.48
CA PHE A 66 -11.71 7.92 -2.98
C PHE A 66 -10.70 7.69 -4.08
N ALA A 67 -9.52 8.28 -3.94
CA ALA A 67 -8.38 7.88 -4.72
C ALA A 67 -8.02 6.43 -4.35
N LYS A 68 -8.11 5.52 -5.32
CA LYS A 68 -7.89 4.08 -5.11
C LYS A 68 -6.46 3.78 -4.65
N MET A 69 -5.48 4.56 -5.12
CA MET A 69 -4.06 4.42 -4.76
C MET A 69 -3.81 4.72 -3.27
N PRO A 70 -4.17 5.92 -2.74
CA PRO A 70 -4.01 6.23 -1.31
C PRO A 70 -4.75 5.29 -0.38
N LEU A 71 -5.94 4.79 -0.78
CA LEU A 71 -6.67 3.81 0.02
C LEU A 71 -5.89 2.50 0.18
N ILE A 72 -5.29 1.99 -0.89
CA ILE A 72 -4.45 0.80 -0.84
C ILE A 72 -3.25 1.06 0.07
N THR A 73 -2.54 2.18 -0.13
CA THR A 73 -1.40 2.56 0.72
C THR A 73 -1.79 2.65 2.19
N ALA A 74 -2.94 3.25 2.51
CA ALA A 74 -3.43 3.36 3.88
C ALA A 74 -3.69 1.98 4.50
N ILE A 75 -4.30 1.04 3.76
CA ILE A 75 -4.49 -0.33 4.23
C ILE A 75 -3.13 -0.99 4.52
N PHE A 76 -2.16 -0.85 3.62
CA PHE A 76 -0.81 -1.37 3.83
C PHE A 76 -0.17 -0.76 5.08
N VAL A 77 -0.18 0.57 5.22
CA VAL A 77 0.40 1.25 6.37
C VAL A 77 -0.27 0.84 7.68
N LEU A 78 -1.59 0.64 7.70
CA LEU A 78 -2.30 0.19 8.89
C LEU A 78 -1.95 -1.26 9.26
N VAL A 79 -1.87 -2.15 8.28
CA VAL A 79 -1.51 -3.55 8.52
C VAL A 79 -0.06 -3.65 8.99
N PHE A 80 0.89 -3.03 8.27
CA PHE A 80 2.31 -3.08 8.63
C PHE A 80 2.65 -2.27 9.89
N GLY A 81 2.06 -1.09 10.03
CA GLY A 81 2.26 -0.22 11.19
C GLY A 81 1.62 -0.79 12.45
N GLY A 82 0.40 -1.33 12.35
CA GLY A 82 -0.27 -2.02 13.45
C GLY A 82 0.51 -3.24 13.91
N LEU A 83 1.04 -4.01 12.97
CA LEU A 83 1.92 -5.14 13.25
C LEU A 83 3.22 -4.68 13.95
N THR A 84 3.83 -3.59 13.48
CA THR A 84 5.04 -3.00 14.11
C THR A 84 4.83 -2.64 15.57
N ILE A 85 3.66 -2.09 15.92
CA ILE A 85 3.32 -1.74 17.31
C ILE A 85 2.95 -2.99 18.12
N TYR A 86 2.15 -3.90 17.56
CA TYR A 86 1.71 -5.11 18.25
C TYR A 86 2.87 -6.05 18.61
N LEU A 87 3.91 -6.08 17.79
CA LEU A 87 5.10 -6.93 17.98
C LEU A 87 6.21 -6.29 18.82
N GLN A 88 5.94 -5.22 19.55
CA GLN A 88 6.94 -4.50 20.37
C GLN A 88 7.61 -5.33 21.48
N ASP A 89 7.15 -6.55 21.78
CA ASP A 89 7.59 -7.36 22.92
C ASP A 89 8.44 -8.59 22.56
N GLU A 90 9.26 -9.06 23.50
CA GLU A 90 10.40 -9.98 23.34
C GLU A 90 10.04 -11.42 22.92
N THR A 91 8.75 -11.77 22.79
CA THR A 91 8.27 -13.12 22.43
C THR A 91 8.51 -13.51 20.96
N PHE A 92 9.18 -12.67 20.17
CA PHE A 92 9.07 -12.63 18.72
C PHE A 92 10.41 -12.72 17.98
N ILE A 93 11.04 -13.91 17.97
CA ILE A 93 12.09 -14.23 16.99
C ILE A 93 11.52 -15.03 15.80
N LYS A 94 10.50 -15.88 15.99
CA LYS A 94 9.94 -16.75 14.92
C LYS A 94 8.72 -16.17 14.18
N ILE A 95 7.80 -15.53 14.89
CA ILE A 95 6.47 -15.18 14.37
C ILE A 95 6.48 -13.91 13.47
N LYS A 96 7.53 -13.06 13.58
CA LYS A 96 7.68 -11.79 12.84
C LYS A 96 7.51 -11.94 11.32
N PRO A 97 8.22 -12.87 10.63
CA PRO A 97 8.10 -13.01 9.17
C PRO A 97 6.91 -13.86 8.75
N THR A 98 6.59 -14.93 9.50
CA THR A 98 5.50 -15.88 9.17
C THR A 98 4.14 -15.17 9.08
N ILE A 99 3.79 -14.30 10.04
CA ILE A 99 2.53 -13.53 9.99
C ILE A 99 2.46 -12.64 8.75
N ILE A 100 3.58 -11.99 8.40
CA ILE A 100 3.65 -11.11 7.22
C ILE A 100 3.42 -11.91 5.95
N TYR A 101 4.05 -13.08 5.82
CA TYR A 101 3.88 -13.95 4.66
C TYR A 101 2.43 -14.46 4.53
N PHE A 102 1.79 -14.87 5.63
CA PHE A 102 0.38 -15.25 5.62
C PHE A 102 -0.55 -14.09 5.29
N LEU A 103 -0.29 -12.88 5.81
CA LEU A 103 -1.05 -11.69 5.47
C LEU A 103 -0.94 -11.36 3.98
N PHE A 104 0.26 -11.42 3.40
CA PHE A 104 0.43 -11.20 1.96
C PHE A 104 -0.27 -12.29 1.13
N ALA A 105 -0.13 -13.56 1.50
CA ALA A 105 -0.83 -14.65 0.82
C ALA A 105 -2.36 -14.46 0.90
N GLY A 106 -2.89 -14.17 2.08
CA GLY A 106 -4.31 -13.91 2.32
C GLY A 106 -4.81 -12.68 1.57
N LEU A 107 -4.02 -11.61 1.50
CA LEU A 107 -4.37 -10.39 0.76
C LEU A 107 -4.44 -10.65 -0.76
N LEU A 108 -3.50 -11.42 -1.30
CA LEU A 108 -3.49 -11.79 -2.72
C LEU A 108 -4.67 -12.70 -3.08
N LEU A 109 -4.93 -13.72 -2.26
CA LEU A 109 -6.05 -14.65 -2.47
C LEU A 109 -7.41 -13.95 -2.25
N GLY A 110 -7.51 -13.11 -1.22
CA GLY A 110 -8.71 -12.31 -0.92
C GLY A 110 -8.98 -11.27 -2.01
N GLY A 111 -7.95 -10.62 -2.53
CA GLY A 111 -8.07 -9.73 -3.70
C GLY A 111 -8.63 -10.46 -4.91
N LEU A 112 -8.13 -11.67 -5.17
CA LEU A 112 -8.62 -12.50 -6.26
C LEU A 112 -10.10 -12.91 -6.09
N ALA A 113 -10.55 -13.15 -4.87
CA ALA A 113 -11.96 -13.43 -4.55
C ALA A 113 -12.88 -12.22 -4.84
N VAL A 114 -12.37 -11.00 -4.65
CA VAL A 114 -13.07 -9.74 -5.00
C VAL A 114 -12.86 -9.36 -6.49
N ASN A 115 -12.27 -10.26 -7.30
CA ASN A 115 -11.92 -10.04 -8.70
C ASN A 115 -10.99 -8.82 -8.91
N ARG A 116 -10.23 -8.47 -7.87
CA ARG A 116 -9.24 -7.38 -7.84
C ARG A 116 -7.84 -7.99 -7.81
N VAL A 117 -7.18 -8.00 -8.96
CA VAL A 117 -5.78 -8.45 -9.04
C VAL A 117 -4.86 -7.33 -8.56
N PHE A 118 -4.57 -7.28 -7.26
CA PHE A 118 -3.66 -6.28 -6.68
C PHE A 118 -2.29 -6.27 -7.37
N LEU A 119 -1.80 -7.44 -7.78
CA LEU A 119 -0.56 -7.58 -8.52
C LEU A 119 -0.58 -6.83 -9.86
N LYS A 120 -1.73 -6.79 -10.55
CA LYS A 120 -1.93 -5.99 -11.78
C LYS A 120 -1.84 -4.49 -11.48
N SER A 121 -2.31 -4.05 -10.33
CA SER A 121 -2.22 -2.63 -9.94
C SER A 121 -0.81 -2.18 -9.61
N VAL A 122 0.03 -3.06 -9.04
CA VAL A 122 1.39 -2.71 -8.64
C VAL A 122 2.41 -2.96 -9.76
N MET A 123 2.25 -4.06 -10.50
CA MET A 123 3.22 -4.52 -11.50
C MET A 123 2.71 -4.37 -12.94
N GLY A 124 1.49 -3.86 -13.15
CA GLY A 124 0.86 -3.78 -14.48
C GLY A 124 1.56 -2.86 -15.46
N GLU A 125 2.33 -1.88 -14.98
CA GLU A 125 3.18 -1.03 -15.81
C GLU A 125 4.49 -1.73 -16.20
N LEU A 126 4.95 -2.71 -15.40
CA LEU A 126 6.19 -3.45 -15.61
C LEU A 126 6.01 -4.66 -16.52
N PHE A 127 4.83 -5.28 -16.51
CA PHE A 127 4.54 -6.47 -17.30
C PHE A 127 3.22 -6.37 -18.05
N GLN A 128 3.23 -6.63 -19.35
CA GLN A 128 2.01 -6.72 -20.17
C GLN A 128 1.49 -8.16 -20.18
N LEU A 129 0.64 -8.51 -19.22
CA LEU A 129 -0.03 -9.81 -19.15
C LEU A 129 -1.52 -9.71 -19.48
N HIS A 130 -2.05 -10.75 -20.12
CA HIS A 130 -3.48 -10.96 -20.31
C HIS A 130 -4.19 -11.19 -18.96
N ASP A 131 -5.49 -10.93 -18.86
CA ASP A 131 -6.24 -10.98 -17.59
C ASP A 131 -6.16 -12.37 -16.90
N GLY A 132 -6.13 -13.45 -17.67
CA GLY A 132 -5.90 -14.80 -17.13
C GLY A 132 -4.50 -14.99 -16.52
N GLY A 133 -3.48 -14.39 -17.13
CA GLY A 133 -2.10 -14.44 -16.65
C GLY A 133 -1.92 -13.75 -15.30
N TRP A 134 -2.63 -12.65 -15.07
CA TRP A 134 -2.63 -11.95 -13.79
C TRP A 134 -3.17 -12.78 -12.64
N ARG A 135 -4.24 -13.56 -12.88
CA ARG A 135 -4.82 -14.47 -11.87
C ARG A 135 -3.85 -15.60 -11.55
N LEU A 136 -3.25 -16.21 -12.57
CA LEU A 136 -2.26 -17.28 -12.39
C LEU A 136 -1.01 -16.78 -11.64
N LEU A 137 -0.53 -15.58 -11.98
CA LEU A 137 0.60 -14.96 -11.29
C LEU A 137 0.27 -14.69 -9.82
N THR A 138 -0.94 -14.20 -9.53
CA THR A 138 -1.42 -13.99 -8.16
C THR A 138 -1.43 -15.31 -7.37
N TYR A 139 -1.91 -16.41 -7.94
CA TYR A 139 -1.86 -17.74 -7.31
C TYR A 139 -0.43 -18.20 -7.02
N ARG A 140 0.48 -18.05 -7.99
CA ARG A 140 1.90 -18.42 -7.81
C ARG A 140 2.57 -17.60 -6.71
N TRP A 141 2.27 -16.31 -6.64
CA TRP A 141 2.76 -15.43 -5.58
C TRP A 141 2.19 -15.77 -4.21
N ALA A 142 0.89 -16.04 -4.11
CA ALA A 142 0.29 -16.51 -2.86
C ALA A 142 0.92 -17.84 -2.41
N GLY A 143 1.11 -18.79 -3.32
CA GLY A 143 1.82 -20.04 -3.04
C GLY A 143 3.27 -19.82 -2.61
N PHE A 144 3.98 -18.88 -3.23
CA PHE A 144 5.34 -18.50 -2.84
C PHE A 144 5.41 -17.93 -1.42
N PHE A 145 4.48 -17.04 -1.05
CA PHE A 145 4.40 -16.54 0.33
C PHE A 145 4.06 -17.63 1.34
N VAL A 146 3.14 -18.54 1.02
CA VAL A 146 2.86 -19.69 1.89
C VAL A 146 4.10 -20.60 2.02
N ALA A 147 4.82 -20.83 0.92
CA ALA A 147 6.08 -21.58 0.96
C ALA A 147 7.14 -20.89 1.83
N LEU A 148 7.27 -19.56 1.76
CA LEU A 148 8.14 -18.79 2.65
C LEU A 148 7.69 -18.90 4.12
N ALA A 149 6.40 -18.88 4.40
CA ALA A 149 5.87 -19.07 5.74
C ALA A 149 6.26 -20.45 6.31
N ILE A 150 6.08 -21.51 5.51
CA ILE A 150 6.46 -22.88 5.90
C ILE A 150 7.98 -22.98 6.04
N LEU A 151 8.75 -22.46 5.10
CA LEU A 151 10.21 -22.50 5.14
C LEU A 151 10.76 -21.74 6.35
N ASN A 152 10.19 -20.58 6.68
CA ASN A 152 10.56 -19.81 7.87
C ASN A 152 10.32 -20.61 9.16
N GLU A 153 9.27 -21.44 9.20
CA GLU A 153 9.00 -22.35 10.32
C GLU A 153 9.96 -23.55 10.35
N VAL A 154 10.38 -24.06 9.18
CA VAL A 154 11.25 -25.26 9.07
C VAL A 154 12.72 -24.97 9.33
N VAL A 155 13.23 -23.79 8.94
CA VAL A 155 14.66 -23.43 9.04
C VAL A 155 15.11 -23.20 10.50
N TRP A 156 14.18 -23.12 11.46
CA TRP A 156 14.47 -22.65 12.83
C TRP A 156 13.87 -23.55 13.92
#